data_AF-A0A7S0QRD0-F1
#
_entry.id   AF-A0A7S0QRD0-F1
#
_cell.length_a   1.000
_cell.length_b   1.000
_cell.length_c   1.000
_cell.angle_alpha   90.00
_cell.angle_beta   90.00
_cell.angle_gamma   90.00
#
_symmetry.space_group_name_H-M   'P 1'
#
loop_
_entity.id
_entity.type
_entity.pdbx_description
1 polymer ?
#
loop_
_entity_poly.entity_id
_entity_poly.type
_entity_poly.pdbx_seq_one_letter_code
_entity_poly.pdbx_strand_id
1 'polypeptide(L)'
;TRSQDGMPCAAGYYCVGGKSDKAPCSAPQGSYCADGSYQEGGVLCPAGSACAGGPADQQPCRATPGRYCPAGSFYAEGVSCPTGSFCPGGSAQEQDCQALPGYFCGEASISQQGRPCPLGFYCVGGTADKTLCLALVGSFCPSGSSDSIGTLCPQGTYCLGGQNPNLDCSASPGRYCPAGSETAAGFQCPVGSWCPGGIHDKAECTASAGFYCPSESETADGSICPAGHFCTGLGADKLDCTAAPGFACSRGSADPNGEKCTVGTYCSGGSATPVLCGAAAGSYCPAGTGDSGGVECPLGFWCEGGAADAKPCTAPPGSYCPSGSTLAGGQLCPSGSECAGGTAGLSPCDAPGGKYCPAGTSTAVLCPQGRYCSGGGAEALECL
;
A
#
# COMPACT_ATOMS: atom_id res chain seq x y z
N THR A 1 -62.72 29.24 54.97
CA THR A 1 -62.06 29.98 53.88
C THR A 1 -62.49 31.44 53.77
N ARG A 2 -63.17 32.02 54.77
CA ARG A 2 -63.60 33.43 54.80
C ARG A 2 -63.12 34.09 56.09
N SER A 3 -62.79 35.38 56.06
CA SER A 3 -62.59 36.21 57.26
C SER A 3 -63.90 36.34 58.04
N GLN A 4 -63.85 36.88 59.26
CA GLN A 4 -65.06 37.11 60.07
C GLN A 4 -66.07 38.07 59.39
N ASP A 5 -65.66 38.87 58.40
CA ASP A 5 -66.52 39.72 57.56
C ASP A 5 -67.22 38.97 56.41
N GLY A 6 -67.04 37.64 56.34
CA GLY A 6 -67.59 36.81 55.26
C GLY A 6 -66.88 36.97 53.91
N MET A 7 -65.81 37.75 53.83
CA MET A 7 -65.00 37.91 52.63
C MET A 7 -63.93 36.82 52.51
N PRO A 8 -63.63 36.31 51.30
CA PRO A 8 -62.51 35.39 51.11
C PRO A 8 -61.18 36.03 51.55
N CYS A 9 -60.28 35.21 52.11
CA CYS A 9 -58.92 35.66 52.44
C CYS A 9 -58.22 36.10 51.14
N ALA A 10 -57.67 37.30 51.08
CA ALA A 10 -56.99 37.79 49.88
C ALA A 10 -55.69 37.02 49.63
N ALA A 11 -55.27 36.90 48.36
CA ALA A 11 -53.98 36.33 47.98
C ALA A 11 -52.82 36.94 48.80
N GLY A 12 -51.85 36.10 49.18
CA GLY A 12 -50.74 36.47 50.07
C GLY A 12 -51.06 36.41 51.57
N TYR A 13 -52.29 36.01 51.96
CA TYR A 13 -52.70 35.81 53.36
C TYR A 13 -53.42 34.47 53.54
N TYR A 14 -53.39 33.92 54.77
CA TYR A 14 -54.16 32.72 55.13
C TYR A 14 -55.06 32.96 56.35
N CYS A 15 -56.20 32.28 56.38
CA CYS A 15 -57.23 32.46 57.40
C CYS A 15 -57.57 31.10 58.06
N VAL A 16 -57.19 30.92 59.32
CA VAL A 16 -57.57 29.74 60.13
C VAL A 16 -58.91 30.01 60.79
N GLY A 17 -59.88 29.11 60.61
CA GLY A 17 -61.26 29.32 61.07
C GLY A 17 -61.34 29.64 62.57
N GLY A 18 -61.80 30.86 62.90
CA GLY A 18 -62.11 31.27 64.27
C GLY A 18 -61.34 32.47 64.85
N LYS A 19 -60.36 33.06 64.16
CA LYS A 19 -59.66 34.29 64.62
C LYS A 19 -59.76 35.46 63.64
N SER A 20 -59.72 36.69 64.19
CA SER A 20 -59.93 37.97 63.49
C SER A 20 -58.72 38.46 62.69
N ASP A 21 -57.59 37.76 62.74
CA ASP A 21 -56.32 38.24 62.21
C ASP A 21 -55.94 37.51 60.91
N LYS A 22 -55.90 38.26 59.80
CA LYS A 22 -55.28 37.80 58.55
C LYS A 22 -53.78 37.67 58.79
N ALA A 23 -53.26 36.45 58.80
CA ALA A 23 -51.82 36.23 58.93
C ALA A 23 -51.16 36.30 57.54
N PRO A 24 -49.98 36.95 57.41
CA PRO A 24 -49.23 36.92 56.16
C PRO A 24 -48.84 35.47 55.82
N CYS A 25 -48.92 35.15 54.53
CA CYS A 25 -48.56 33.82 54.05
C CYS A 25 -47.11 33.49 54.40
N SER A 26 -46.87 32.30 54.95
CA SER A 26 -45.55 31.79 55.32
C SER A 26 -45.15 30.61 54.43
N ALA A 27 -45.70 30.55 53.21
CA ALA A 27 -45.43 29.48 52.25
C ALA A 27 -43.93 29.42 51.92
N PRO A 28 -43.33 28.22 51.85
CA PRO A 28 -41.96 28.06 51.39
C PRO A 28 -41.81 28.47 49.92
N GLN A 29 -40.57 28.65 49.47
CA GLN A 29 -40.28 28.89 48.05
C GLN A 29 -40.88 27.78 47.18
N GLY A 30 -41.52 28.16 46.07
CA GLY A 30 -42.24 27.23 45.20
C GLY A 30 -43.69 26.99 45.62
N SER A 31 -44.18 27.67 46.64
CA SER A 31 -45.59 27.66 47.08
C SER A 31 -46.11 29.08 47.29
N TYR A 32 -47.44 29.26 47.25
CA TYR A 32 -48.10 30.55 47.46
C TYR A 32 -49.48 30.39 48.12
N CYS A 33 -50.00 31.48 48.69
CA CYS A 33 -51.37 31.51 49.22
C CYS A 33 -52.31 32.18 48.20
N ALA A 34 -53.08 31.39 47.46
CA ALA A 34 -54.14 31.87 46.58
C ALA A 34 -55.33 32.47 47.37
N ASP A 35 -56.26 33.13 46.69
CA ASP A 35 -57.49 33.63 47.30
C ASP A 35 -58.26 32.51 48.02
N GLY A 36 -58.62 32.75 49.28
CA GLY A 36 -59.33 31.80 50.13
C GLY A 36 -58.43 30.77 50.85
N SER A 37 -57.10 30.93 50.82
CA SER A 37 -56.15 30.04 51.49
C SER A 37 -56.42 29.89 52.99
N TYR A 38 -56.35 28.64 53.47
CA TYR A 38 -56.58 28.26 54.87
C TYR A 38 -55.41 27.47 55.48
N GLN A 39 -54.36 27.21 54.70
CA GLN A 39 -53.16 26.49 55.11
C GLN A 39 -51.98 27.47 55.22
N GLU A 40 -51.23 27.40 56.32
CA GLU A 40 -50.06 28.25 56.59
C GLU A 40 -48.94 28.08 55.53
N GLY A 41 -48.74 26.84 55.06
CA GLY A 41 -47.75 26.48 54.05
C GLY A 41 -48.17 26.77 52.60
N GLY A 42 -49.37 27.30 52.36
CA GLY A 42 -49.89 27.58 51.02
C GLY A 42 -50.10 26.33 50.16
N VAL A 43 -50.27 26.54 48.85
CA VAL A 43 -50.37 25.49 47.83
C VAL A 43 -49.17 25.54 46.89
N LEU A 44 -48.84 24.42 46.27
CA LEU A 44 -47.75 24.32 45.30
C LEU A 44 -47.98 25.30 44.14
N CYS A 45 -46.94 26.01 43.73
CA CYS A 45 -47.02 26.92 42.59
C CYS A 45 -47.42 26.15 41.33
N PRO A 46 -48.45 26.58 40.59
CA PRO A 46 -48.88 25.89 39.38
C PRO A 46 -47.80 25.97 38.29
N ALA A 47 -47.75 24.95 37.43
CA ALA A 47 -46.84 24.92 36.29
C ALA A 47 -47.10 26.12 35.35
N GLY A 48 -46.04 26.67 34.76
CA GLY A 48 -46.10 27.89 33.95
C GLY A 48 -46.05 29.18 34.78
N SER A 49 -45.74 29.09 36.08
CA SER A 49 -45.60 30.24 36.97
C SER A 49 -44.53 30.01 38.03
N ALA A 50 -44.09 31.09 38.68
CA ALA A 50 -43.09 31.06 39.72
C ALA A 50 -43.56 31.78 40.98
N CYS A 51 -43.29 31.17 42.13
CA CYS A 51 -43.73 31.67 43.43
C CYS A 51 -42.52 31.77 44.37
N ALA A 52 -42.13 33.01 44.73
CA ALA A 52 -40.99 33.26 45.61
C ALA A 52 -41.21 32.82 47.07
N GLY A 53 -42.42 32.40 47.43
CA GLY A 53 -42.82 32.10 48.80
C GLY A 53 -43.23 33.35 49.60
N GLY A 54 -43.70 33.14 50.82
CA GLY A 54 -44.20 34.21 51.67
C GLY A 54 -45.48 34.87 51.13
N PRO A 55 -45.67 36.20 51.34
CA PRO A 55 -46.86 36.93 50.87
C PRO A 55 -46.81 37.28 49.37
N ALA A 56 -45.79 36.83 48.63
CA ALA A 56 -45.63 37.12 47.21
C ALA A 56 -46.68 36.37 46.36
N ASP A 57 -47.24 37.07 45.37
CA ASP A 57 -48.20 36.49 44.44
C ASP A 57 -47.51 35.76 43.26
N GLN A 58 -48.28 34.91 42.59
CA GLN A 58 -47.86 34.11 41.45
C GLN A 58 -47.34 34.99 40.30
N GLN A 59 -46.09 34.78 39.88
CA GLN A 59 -45.49 35.46 38.74
C GLN A 59 -45.57 34.59 37.47
N PRO A 60 -45.80 35.19 36.28
CA PRO A 60 -45.79 34.44 35.04
C PRO A 60 -44.38 33.88 34.73
N CYS A 61 -44.33 32.70 34.10
CA CYS A 61 -43.06 32.13 33.65
C CYS A 61 -42.37 33.06 32.63
N ARG A 62 -41.13 33.44 32.92
CA ARG A 62 -40.25 34.26 32.07
C ARG A 62 -39.04 33.46 31.57
N ALA A 63 -39.16 32.13 31.55
CA ALA A 63 -38.12 31.23 31.10
C ALA A 63 -37.74 31.53 29.64
N THR A 64 -36.44 31.75 29.40
CA THR A 64 -35.89 31.84 28.04
C THR A 64 -35.94 30.48 27.34
N PRO A 65 -35.83 30.41 25.99
CA PRO A 65 -35.68 29.13 25.29
C PRO A 65 -34.62 28.25 25.95
N GLY A 66 -34.93 26.96 26.13
CA GLY A 66 -34.09 25.99 26.84
C GLY A 66 -34.39 25.89 28.34
N ARG A 67 -35.37 26.65 28.84
CA ARG A 67 -35.89 26.57 30.21
C ARG A 67 -37.41 26.47 30.23
N TYR A 68 -37.95 25.96 31.33
CA TYR A 68 -39.40 25.84 31.57
C TYR A 68 -39.71 26.00 33.07
N CYS A 69 -40.98 26.25 33.41
CA CYS A 69 -41.42 26.42 34.80
C CYS A 69 -42.33 25.24 35.23
N PRO A 70 -41.80 24.13 35.77
CA PRO A 70 -42.60 23.05 36.33
C PRO A 70 -43.40 23.50 37.55
N ALA A 71 -44.35 22.66 37.99
CA ALA A 71 -45.06 22.88 39.25
C ALA A 71 -44.05 22.97 40.41
N GLY A 72 -44.23 23.96 41.29
CA GLY A 72 -43.30 24.26 42.37
C GLY A 72 -42.13 25.17 42.01
N SER A 73 -42.12 25.78 40.82
CA SER A 73 -41.07 26.73 40.44
C SER A 73 -41.06 27.96 41.35
N PHE A 74 -39.86 28.37 41.75
CA PHE A 74 -39.65 29.53 42.63
C PHE A 74 -38.92 30.70 41.95
N TYR A 75 -38.24 30.45 40.83
CA TYR A 75 -37.63 31.46 39.96
C TYR A 75 -38.42 31.60 38.66
N ALA A 76 -38.73 32.85 38.27
CA ALA A 76 -39.46 33.12 37.03
C ALA A 76 -38.64 32.79 35.77
N GLU A 77 -37.31 32.72 35.90
CA GLU A 77 -36.36 32.30 34.88
C GLU A 77 -36.46 30.80 34.54
N GLY A 78 -37.13 30.01 35.39
CA GLY A 78 -37.36 28.58 35.19
C GLY A 78 -36.11 27.71 35.34
N VAL A 79 -36.32 26.40 35.28
CA VAL A 79 -35.25 25.38 35.34
C VAL A 79 -34.81 24.99 33.93
N SER A 80 -33.59 24.44 33.82
CA SER A 80 -33.08 23.94 32.54
C SER A 80 -33.95 22.82 32.00
N CYS A 81 -34.17 22.81 30.68
CA CYS A 81 -34.85 21.70 30.02
C CYS A 81 -34.04 20.41 30.21
N PRO A 82 -34.67 19.31 30.66
CA PRO A 82 -33.96 18.05 30.86
C PRO A 82 -33.51 17.42 29.53
N THR A 83 -32.53 16.51 29.60
CA THR A 83 -32.14 15.67 28.46
C THR A 83 -33.32 14.85 27.95
N GLY A 84 -33.43 14.68 26.64
CA GLY A 84 -34.53 13.95 26.00
C GLY A 84 -35.78 14.81 25.74
N SER A 85 -35.75 16.09 26.12
CA SER A 85 -36.85 17.03 25.89
C SER A 85 -36.36 18.34 25.27
N PHE A 86 -37.27 19.13 24.72
CA PHE A 86 -37.02 20.49 24.26
C PHE A 86 -38.01 21.48 24.89
N CYS A 87 -37.56 22.72 25.09
CA CYS A 87 -38.34 23.76 25.75
C CYS A 87 -38.23 25.06 24.94
N PRO A 88 -39.33 25.55 24.30
CA PRO A 88 -39.31 26.76 23.50
C PRO A 88 -39.15 28.05 24.34
N GLY A 89 -39.22 27.95 25.67
CA GLY A 89 -39.25 29.09 26.60
C GLY A 89 -40.67 29.45 27.00
N GLY A 90 -40.85 29.94 28.23
CA GLY A 90 -42.14 30.29 28.81
C GLY A 90 -43.12 29.11 28.99
N SER A 91 -42.69 27.87 28.73
CA SER A 91 -43.56 26.70 28.80
C SER A 91 -43.73 26.21 30.25
N ALA A 92 -44.92 25.68 30.53
CA ALA A 92 -45.23 25.06 31.82
C ALA A 92 -44.63 23.65 31.95
N GLN A 93 -44.44 22.97 30.83
CA GLN A 93 -43.92 21.61 30.74
C GLN A 93 -42.87 21.52 29.63
N GLU A 94 -41.98 20.57 29.78
CA GLU A 94 -41.08 20.08 28.76
C GLU A 94 -41.87 19.34 27.66
N GLN A 95 -41.32 19.30 26.45
CA GLN A 95 -41.91 18.61 25.30
C GLN A 95 -40.95 17.52 24.83
N ASP A 96 -41.48 16.34 24.48
CA ASP A 96 -40.66 15.22 24.05
C ASP A 96 -39.84 15.54 22.81
N CYS A 97 -38.57 15.16 22.83
CA CYS A 97 -37.70 15.32 21.68
C CYS A 97 -38.16 14.42 20.51
N GLN A 98 -38.13 14.99 19.30
CA GLN A 98 -38.47 14.32 18.04
C GLN A 98 -37.22 14.15 17.17
N ALA A 99 -36.04 14.00 17.79
CA ALA A 99 -34.78 13.87 17.09
C ALA A 99 -34.76 12.63 16.19
N LEU A 100 -34.26 12.78 14.97
CA LEU A 100 -34.00 11.65 14.08
C LEU A 100 -32.73 10.91 14.53
N PRO A 101 -32.52 9.64 14.13
CA PRO A 101 -31.24 8.96 14.33
C PRO A 101 -30.06 9.82 13.87
N GLY A 102 -29.01 9.89 14.67
CA GLY A 102 -27.87 10.81 14.49
C GLY A 102 -28.03 12.16 15.19
N TYR A 103 -29.18 12.43 15.82
CA TYR A 103 -29.46 13.67 16.56
C TYR A 103 -29.95 13.36 17.98
N PHE A 104 -29.79 14.32 18.89
CA PHE A 104 -30.29 14.20 20.27
C PHE A 104 -30.66 15.57 20.87
N CYS A 105 -31.54 15.56 21.88
CA CYS A 105 -31.81 16.71 22.73
C CYS A 105 -31.03 16.59 24.05
N GLY A 106 -29.94 17.35 24.17
CA GLY A 106 -29.19 17.48 25.42
C GLY A 106 -29.87 18.44 26.41
N GLU A 107 -29.23 18.71 27.55
CA GLU A 107 -29.70 19.72 28.49
C GLU A 107 -29.91 21.08 27.82
N ALA A 108 -30.98 21.78 28.23
CA ALA A 108 -31.38 23.08 27.72
C ALA A 108 -31.65 23.12 26.20
N SER A 109 -32.13 22.01 25.62
CA SER A 109 -32.51 21.96 24.20
C SER A 109 -33.69 22.88 23.89
N ILE A 110 -33.57 23.59 22.76
CA ILE A 110 -34.57 24.57 22.30
C ILE A 110 -35.35 24.11 21.05
N SER A 111 -34.92 23.02 20.42
CA SER A 111 -35.44 22.52 19.16
C SER A 111 -35.88 21.07 19.29
N GLN A 112 -37.05 20.74 18.76
CA GLN A 112 -37.58 19.38 18.70
C GLN A 112 -36.70 18.41 17.88
N GLN A 113 -35.91 18.95 16.93
CA GLN A 113 -34.98 18.17 16.10
C GLN A 113 -33.65 17.88 16.82
N GLY A 114 -33.40 18.54 17.96
CA GLY A 114 -32.15 18.43 18.68
C GLY A 114 -30.96 18.99 17.91
N ARG A 115 -29.78 18.46 18.19
CA ARG A 115 -28.51 18.77 17.52
C ARG A 115 -27.81 17.49 17.08
N PRO A 116 -26.87 17.55 16.10
CA PRO A 116 -26.11 16.38 15.69
C PRO A 116 -25.41 15.73 16.88
N CYS A 117 -25.35 14.40 16.87
CA CYS A 117 -24.59 13.64 17.85
C CYS A 117 -23.13 14.09 17.81
N PRO A 118 -22.47 14.37 18.94
CA PRO A 118 -21.08 14.81 18.93
C PRO A 118 -20.15 13.67 18.53
N LEU A 119 -18.96 14.01 18.03
CA LEU A 119 -17.91 13.05 17.70
C LEU A 119 -17.61 12.10 18.87
N GLY A 120 -17.38 10.83 18.57
CA GLY A 120 -17.14 9.80 19.60
C GLY A 120 -18.40 9.28 20.30
N PHE A 121 -19.58 9.74 19.89
CA PHE A 121 -20.87 9.25 20.39
C PHE A 121 -21.80 8.86 19.23
N TYR A 122 -22.81 8.07 19.55
CA TYR A 122 -23.92 7.78 18.65
C TYR A 122 -25.28 8.02 19.32
N CYS A 123 -26.26 8.36 18.49
CA CYS A 123 -27.59 8.78 18.94
C CYS A 123 -28.66 8.04 18.15
N VAL A 124 -29.47 7.22 18.81
CA VAL A 124 -30.58 6.48 18.17
C VAL A 124 -31.77 7.36 17.80
N GLY A 125 -31.81 8.59 18.31
CA GLY A 125 -32.92 9.54 18.13
C GLY A 125 -33.99 9.45 19.23
N GLY A 126 -35.06 10.21 19.06
CA GLY A 126 -36.15 10.34 20.02
C GLY A 126 -35.71 11.05 21.30
N THR A 127 -36.10 10.49 22.45
CA THR A 127 -35.82 11.03 23.79
C THR A 127 -34.52 10.49 24.40
N ALA A 128 -33.78 9.62 23.70
CA ALA A 128 -32.52 9.07 24.17
C ALA A 128 -31.39 10.12 24.13
N ASP A 129 -30.54 10.13 25.17
CA ASP A 129 -29.28 10.88 25.13
C ASP A 129 -28.23 10.13 24.30
N LYS A 130 -27.14 10.82 23.97
CA LYS A 130 -25.97 10.26 23.29
C LYS A 130 -25.37 9.10 24.08
N THR A 131 -24.94 8.06 23.38
CA THR A 131 -24.25 6.90 23.94
C THR A 131 -22.83 6.82 23.42
N LEU A 132 -21.91 6.26 24.22
CA LEU A 132 -20.50 6.12 23.84
C LEU A 132 -20.36 5.28 22.56
N CYS A 133 -19.53 5.74 21.63
CA CYS A 133 -19.19 4.96 20.45
C CYS A 133 -18.39 3.69 20.84
N LEU A 134 -18.70 2.58 20.17
CA LEU A 134 -18.04 1.28 20.36
C LEU A 134 -17.30 0.85 19.08
N ALA A 135 -16.93 1.81 18.24
CA ALA A 135 -16.19 1.56 17.00
C ALA A 135 -14.91 0.77 17.29
N LEU A 136 -14.64 -0.22 16.45
CA LEU A 136 -13.37 -0.96 16.49
C LEU A 136 -12.23 -0.07 15.98
N VAL A 137 -10.99 -0.48 16.26
CA VAL A 137 -9.80 0.13 15.67
C VAL A 137 -9.94 0.12 14.14
N GLY A 138 -9.52 1.20 13.48
CA GLY A 138 -9.78 1.44 12.05
C GLY A 138 -11.12 2.11 11.75
N SER A 139 -11.99 2.31 12.75
CA SER A 139 -13.26 3.03 12.62
C SER A 139 -13.42 4.12 13.69
N PHE A 140 -14.32 5.08 13.46
CA PHE A 140 -14.68 6.12 14.40
C PHE A 140 -16.13 6.57 14.21
N CYS A 141 -16.73 7.19 15.24
CA CYS A 141 -18.04 7.82 15.11
C CYS A 141 -17.88 9.33 14.81
N PRO A 142 -18.08 9.78 13.56
CA PRO A 142 -18.14 11.21 13.24
C PRO A 142 -19.36 11.87 13.88
N SER A 143 -19.37 13.21 13.88
CA SER A 143 -20.55 13.97 14.30
C SER A 143 -21.76 13.58 13.47
N GLY A 144 -22.88 13.26 14.13
CA GLY A 144 -24.12 12.78 13.50
C GLY A 144 -24.26 11.26 13.42
N SER A 145 -23.40 10.48 14.08
CA SER A 145 -23.49 9.01 14.06
C SER A 145 -24.78 8.49 14.71
N SER A 146 -25.44 7.54 14.04
CA SER A 146 -26.70 6.93 14.48
C SER A 146 -26.53 5.53 15.09
N ASP A 147 -25.37 4.91 14.93
CA ASP A 147 -25.04 3.57 15.44
C ASP A 147 -23.68 3.53 16.14
N SER A 148 -23.47 2.45 16.90
CA SER A 148 -22.27 2.26 17.71
C SER A 148 -21.06 1.71 16.94
N ILE A 149 -21.24 1.28 15.69
CA ILE A 149 -20.18 0.67 14.87
C ILE A 149 -19.31 1.77 14.26
N GLY A 150 -19.93 2.91 13.92
CA GLY A 150 -19.25 4.04 13.31
C GLY A 150 -18.85 3.75 11.86
N THR A 151 -17.98 4.59 11.32
CA THR A 151 -17.52 4.51 9.93
C THR A 151 -16.03 4.23 9.87
N LEU A 152 -15.58 3.57 8.80
CA LEU A 152 -14.15 3.37 8.54
C LEU A 152 -13.42 4.72 8.51
N CYS A 153 -12.19 4.71 9.03
CA CYS A 153 -11.31 5.88 8.94
C CYS A 153 -11.12 6.26 7.48
N PRO A 154 -11.22 7.55 7.10
CA PRO A 154 -10.96 7.96 5.74
C PRO A 154 -9.49 7.75 5.37
N GLN A 155 -9.22 7.63 4.07
CA GLN A 155 -7.87 7.59 3.52
C GLN A 155 -7.01 8.76 4.03
N GLY A 156 -5.73 8.49 4.26
CA GLY A 156 -4.78 9.49 4.80
C GLY A 156 -4.87 9.68 6.31
N THR A 157 -5.80 9.00 6.99
CA THR A 157 -5.97 9.06 8.45
C THR A 157 -6.04 7.66 9.06
N TYR A 158 -5.82 7.58 10.37
CA TYR A 158 -5.97 6.35 11.16
C TYR A 158 -6.84 6.59 12.39
N CYS A 159 -7.51 5.52 12.85
CA CYS A 159 -8.50 5.59 13.91
C CYS A 159 -8.23 4.55 14.99
N LEU A 160 -8.18 4.98 16.26
CA LEU A 160 -7.95 4.11 17.42
C LEU A 160 -9.22 3.43 17.93
N GLY A 161 -10.38 3.68 17.31
CA GLY A 161 -11.67 3.17 17.77
C GLY A 161 -12.24 3.94 18.97
N GLY A 162 -13.43 3.51 19.41
CA GLY A 162 -14.16 4.08 20.53
C GLY A 162 -14.53 5.55 20.30
N GLN A 163 -14.20 6.41 21.27
CA GLN A 163 -14.54 7.84 21.22
C GLN A 163 -13.50 8.71 20.53
N ASN A 164 -12.45 8.11 19.97
CA ASN A 164 -11.34 8.86 19.39
C ASN A 164 -11.72 9.44 18.03
N PRO A 165 -11.26 10.65 17.69
CA PRO A 165 -11.35 11.18 16.33
C PRO A 165 -10.43 10.40 15.39
N ASN A 166 -10.56 10.65 14.10
CA ASN A 166 -9.53 10.27 13.14
C ASN A 166 -8.30 11.17 13.30
N LEU A 167 -7.12 10.60 13.07
CA LEU A 167 -5.83 11.28 13.21
C LEU A 167 -5.05 11.17 11.91
N ASP A 168 -4.33 12.23 11.53
CA ASP A 168 -3.53 12.23 10.30
C ASP A 168 -2.43 11.18 10.34
N CYS A 169 -2.22 10.51 9.20
CA CYS A 169 -1.15 9.55 9.07
C CYS A 169 0.24 10.21 9.01
N SER A 170 1.23 9.49 9.52
CA SER A 170 2.65 9.84 9.48
C SER A 170 3.44 8.72 8.78
N ALA A 171 2.87 8.16 7.72
CA ALA A 171 3.48 7.07 6.96
C ALA A 171 4.82 7.53 6.36
N SER A 172 5.85 6.70 6.43
CA SER A 172 7.09 6.96 5.70
C SER A 172 6.85 6.83 4.19
N PRO A 173 7.71 7.41 3.33
CA PRO A 173 7.76 7.03 1.93
C PRO A 173 7.78 5.50 1.76
N GLY A 174 7.13 5.01 0.71
CA GLY A 174 6.92 3.56 0.50
C GLY A 174 5.76 2.97 1.31
N ARG A 175 5.03 3.79 2.09
CA ARG A 175 3.83 3.40 2.83
C ARG A 175 2.68 4.39 2.60
N TYR A 176 1.46 3.92 2.82
CA TYR A 176 0.25 4.73 2.66
C TYR A 176 -0.85 4.30 3.64
N CYS A 177 -1.83 5.17 3.87
CA CYS A 177 -2.98 4.90 4.73
C CYS A 177 -4.26 4.76 3.91
N PRO A 178 -4.68 3.52 3.55
CA PRO A 178 -5.99 3.28 2.99
C PRO A 178 -7.10 3.56 4.01
N ALA A 179 -8.34 3.60 3.53
CA ALA A 179 -9.50 3.66 4.42
C ALA A 179 -9.51 2.48 5.40
N GLY A 180 -9.84 2.75 6.66
CA GLY A 180 -9.81 1.76 7.73
C GLY A 180 -8.45 1.61 8.42
N SER A 181 -7.49 2.52 8.21
CA SER A 181 -6.17 2.39 8.83
C SER A 181 -6.21 2.45 10.36
N GLU A 182 -5.46 1.55 10.99
CA GLU A 182 -5.42 1.36 12.44
C GLU A 182 -4.25 2.09 13.10
N THR A 183 -3.20 2.41 12.35
CA THR A 183 -1.95 2.98 12.87
C THR A 183 -1.44 4.13 12.02
N ALA A 184 -0.69 5.05 12.64
CA ALA A 184 -0.08 6.19 11.96
C ALA A 184 0.98 5.81 10.91
N ALA A 185 1.55 4.61 11.00
CA ALA A 185 2.60 4.13 10.10
C ALA A 185 2.06 3.67 8.73
N GLY A 186 0.75 3.39 8.64
CA GLY A 186 0.12 2.88 7.43
C GLY A 186 0.59 1.49 7.01
N PHE A 187 0.27 1.15 5.77
CA PHE A 187 0.55 -0.15 5.15
C PHE A 187 1.60 0.00 4.05
N GLN A 188 2.28 -1.10 3.73
CA GLN A 188 3.26 -1.14 2.64
C GLN A 188 2.61 -0.81 1.31
N CYS A 189 3.31 -0.03 0.49
CA CYS A 189 2.87 0.24 -0.87
C CYS A 189 2.80 -1.08 -1.66
N PRO A 190 1.68 -1.37 -2.34
CA PRO A 190 1.56 -2.58 -3.13
C PRO A 190 2.43 -2.49 -4.39
N VAL A 191 2.78 -3.67 -4.95
CA VAL A 191 3.46 -3.78 -6.24
C VAL A 191 2.65 -3.08 -7.33
N GLY A 192 3.34 -2.41 -8.25
CA GLY A 192 2.73 -1.66 -9.35
C GLY A 192 2.23 -0.27 -8.97
N SER A 193 2.45 0.17 -7.73
CA SER A 193 2.17 1.53 -7.26
C SER A 193 3.38 2.09 -6.51
N TRP A 194 3.42 3.41 -6.33
CA TRP A 194 4.39 4.09 -5.48
C TRP A 194 3.67 4.99 -4.48
N CYS A 195 4.29 5.18 -3.32
CA CYS A 195 3.67 5.86 -2.20
C CYS A 195 4.60 6.96 -1.68
N PRO A 196 4.22 8.25 -1.78
CA PRO A 196 5.05 9.36 -1.28
C PRO A 196 5.12 9.42 0.26
N GLY A 197 4.21 8.73 0.97
CA GLY A 197 4.10 8.78 2.43
C GLY A 197 3.18 9.90 2.94
N GLY A 198 3.14 10.08 4.26
CA GLY A 198 2.29 11.03 4.95
C GLY A 198 0.80 10.69 4.86
N ILE A 199 -0.01 11.66 4.44
CA ILE A 199 -1.47 11.54 4.29
C ILE A 199 -1.90 11.16 2.86
N HIS A 200 -0.95 10.96 1.94
CA HIS A 200 -1.23 10.71 0.54
C HIS A 200 -1.57 9.24 0.28
N ASP A 201 -2.43 9.00 -0.72
CA ASP A 201 -2.68 7.64 -1.23
C ASP A 201 -1.51 7.14 -2.10
N LYS A 202 -1.53 5.84 -2.39
CA LYS A 202 -0.73 5.27 -3.47
C LYS A 202 -1.05 5.95 -4.80
N ALA A 203 -0.03 6.14 -5.62
CA ALA A 203 -0.14 6.62 -6.99
C ALA A 203 0.30 5.52 -7.96
N GLU A 204 -0.17 5.63 -9.20
CA GLU A 204 0.17 4.67 -10.26
C GLU A 204 1.67 4.74 -10.59
N CYS A 205 2.27 3.57 -10.82
CA CYS A 205 3.66 3.47 -11.25
C CYS A 205 3.81 3.97 -12.70
N THR A 206 4.79 4.84 -12.94
CA THR A 206 5.12 5.39 -14.27
C THR A 206 6.48 4.91 -14.77
N ALA A 207 6.97 3.79 -14.22
CA ALA A 207 8.25 3.22 -14.59
C ALA A 207 8.32 2.89 -16.09
N SER A 208 9.48 3.15 -16.70
CA SER A 208 9.73 2.79 -18.10
C SER A 208 9.96 1.28 -18.25
N ALA A 209 9.88 0.76 -19.47
CA ALA A 209 10.23 -0.63 -19.73
C ALA A 209 11.68 -0.92 -19.26
N GLY A 210 11.90 -2.09 -18.65
CA GLY A 210 13.13 -2.43 -17.92
C GLY A 210 13.13 -2.00 -16.44
N PHE A 211 12.08 -1.32 -15.97
CA PHE A 211 11.85 -0.95 -14.58
C PHE A 211 10.46 -1.41 -14.12
N TYR A 212 10.25 -1.51 -12.81
CA TYR A 212 8.96 -1.85 -12.19
C TYR A 212 8.87 -1.26 -10.78
N CYS A 213 7.67 -1.08 -10.25
CA CYS A 213 7.49 -0.65 -8.86
C CYS A 213 7.30 -1.88 -7.94
N PRO A 214 8.34 -2.33 -7.21
CA PRO A 214 8.18 -3.37 -6.19
C PRO A 214 7.33 -2.89 -5.00
N SER A 215 7.05 -3.80 -4.06
CA SER A 215 6.47 -3.41 -2.77
C SER A 215 7.34 -2.35 -2.09
N GLU A 216 6.70 -1.42 -1.38
CA GLU A 216 7.37 -0.31 -0.69
C GLU A 216 8.06 0.71 -1.63
N SER A 217 7.63 0.80 -2.89
CA SER A 217 8.15 1.83 -3.82
C SER A 217 7.84 3.25 -3.35
N GLU A 218 8.89 4.08 -3.29
CA GLU A 218 8.82 5.47 -2.85
C GLU A 218 8.71 6.46 -4.02
N THR A 219 9.04 6.03 -5.24
CA THR A 219 9.12 6.89 -6.43
C THR A 219 8.38 6.27 -7.62
N ALA A 220 7.90 7.14 -8.52
CA ALA A 220 7.17 6.73 -9.73
C ALA A 220 8.06 6.06 -10.79
N ASP A 221 9.37 6.30 -10.74
CA ASP A 221 10.36 5.74 -11.66
C ASP A 221 10.60 4.23 -11.43
N GLY A 222 10.24 3.74 -10.24
CA GLY A 222 10.41 2.36 -9.86
C GLY A 222 11.87 1.95 -9.69
N SER A 223 12.09 0.64 -9.64
CA SER A 223 13.39 -0.01 -9.54
C SER A 223 13.72 -0.78 -10.82
N ILE A 224 15.00 -0.88 -11.14
CA ILE A 224 15.48 -1.65 -12.29
C ILE A 224 15.07 -3.13 -12.17
N CYS A 225 14.64 -3.72 -13.28
CA CYS A 225 14.23 -5.11 -13.33
C CYS A 225 15.39 -6.03 -12.91
N PRO A 226 15.19 -6.99 -11.99
CA PRO A 226 16.24 -7.93 -11.59
C PRO A 226 16.61 -8.86 -12.74
N ALA A 227 17.84 -9.40 -12.70
CA ALA A 227 18.26 -10.41 -13.67
C ALA A 227 17.39 -11.68 -13.59
N GLY A 228 17.26 -12.38 -14.70
CA GLY A 228 16.36 -13.54 -14.83
C GLY A 228 14.89 -13.16 -14.98
N HIS A 229 14.54 -11.87 -15.02
CA HIS A 229 13.18 -11.38 -15.21
C HIS A 229 13.13 -10.32 -16.30
N PHE A 230 11.94 -10.06 -16.83
CA PHE A 230 11.67 -8.91 -17.69
C PHE A 230 10.54 -8.07 -17.13
N CYS A 231 10.62 -6.76 -17.35
CA CYS A 231 9.65 -5.79 -16.85
C CYS A 231 9.18 -4.89 -17.99
N THR A 232 7.88 -4.88 -18.24
CA THR A 232 7.27 -4.04 -19.30
C THR A 232 7.16 -2.56 -18.89
N GLY A 233 7.45 -2.22 -17.64
CA GLY A 233 7.19 -0.91 -17.05
C GLY A 233 5.79 -0.79 -16.48
N LEU A 234 5.47 0.44 -16.05
CA LEU A 234 4.18 0.83 -15.48
C LEU A 234 3.82 0.01 -14.22
N GLY A 235 2.52 -0.21 -13.98
CA GLY A 235 2.01 -0.95 -12.83
C GLY A 235 2.17 -2.48 -12.91
N ALA A 236 2.91 -3.02 -13.88
CA ALA A 236 3.16 -4.46 -13.98
C ALA A 236 4.28 -4.90 -13.01
N ASP A 237 4.10 -6.06 -12.36
CA ASP A 237 5.19 -6.72 -11.65
C ASP A 237 6.19 -7.33 -12.65
N LYS A 238 7.35 -7.74 -12.15
CA LYS A 238 8.34 -8.51 -12.91
C LYS A 238 7.76 -9.86 -13.34
N LEU A 239 8.08 -10.27 -14.56
CA LEU A 239 7.74 -11.61 -15.07
C LEU A 239 9.01 -12.43 -15.26
N ASP A 240 8.89 -13.74 -15.10
CA ASP A 240 9.98 -14.69 -15.38
C ASP A 240 10.45 -14.57 -16.83
N CYS A 241 11.76 -14.62 -17.04
CA CYS A 241 12.33 -14.59 -18.37
C CYS A 241 11.99 -15.86 -19.15
N THR A 242 11.64 -15.71 -20.42
CA THR A 242 11.27 -16.82 -21.33
C THR A 242 12.34 -17.10 -22.38
N ALA A 243 13.56 -16.63 -22.15
CA ALA A 243 14.69 -16.75 -23.07
C ALA A 243 14.98 -18.22 -23.46
N ALA A 244 15.32 -18.46 -24.72
CA ALA A 244 15.81 -19.76 -25.17
C ALA A 244 17.24 -20.01 -24.65
N PRO A 245 17.74 -21.26 -24.63
CA PRO A 245 19.15 -21.54 -24.38
C PRO A 245 20.07 -20.69 -25.26
N GLY A 246 21.11 -20.11 -24.66
CA GLY A 246 21.99 -19.12 -25.30
C GLY A 246 21.60 -17.67 -25.03
N PHE A 247 20.42 -17.42 -24.48
CA PHE A 247 19.91 -16.09 -24.14
C PHE A 247 19.58 -15.98 -22.65
N ALA A 248 19.68 -14.77 -22.10
CA ALA A 248 19.30 -14.47 -20.72
C ALA A 248 18.79 -13.04 -20.57
N CYS A 249 17.86 -12.84 -19.62
CA CYS A 249 17.43 -11.50 -19.24
C CYS A 249 18.42 -10.91 -18.22
N SER A 250 19.21 -9.94 -18.67
CA SER A 250 20.10 -9.16 -17.80
C SER A 250 19.30 -8.20 -16.90
N ARG A 251 19.97 -7.63 -15.91
CA ARG A 251 19.38 -6.58 -15.05
C ARG A 251 18.89 -5.42 -15.94
N GLY A 252 17.62 -5.06 -15.82
CA GLY A 252 16.97 -4.03 -16.64
C GLY A 252 16.32 -4.53 -17.93
N SER A 253 16.14 -5.86 -18.10
CA SER A 253 15.52 -6.39 -19.32
C SER A 253 14.05 -5.96 -19.46
N ALA A 254 13.71 -5.47 -20.66
CA ALA A 254 12.34 -5.26 -21.10
C ALA A 254 11.84 -6.35 -22.06
N ASP A 255 12.76 -7.14 -22.62
CA ASP A 255 12.46 -8.17 -23.61
C ASP A 255 12.34 -9.54 -22.93
N PRO A 256 11.20 -10.25 -23.08
CA PRO A 256 11.02 -11.61 -22.55
C PRO A 256 11.97 -12.65 -23.17
N ASN A 257 12.54 -12.38 -24.35
CA ASN A 257 13.47 -13.28 -25.03
C ASN A 257 14.92 -13.11 -24.56
N GLY A 258 15.21 -12.03 -23.82
CA GLY A 258 16.54 -11.72 -23.32
C GLY A 258 17.56 -11.39 -24.43
N GLU A 259 18.82 -11.27 -24.02
CA GLU A 259 19.95 -11.00 -24.89
C GLU A 259 20.89 -12.20 -24.97
N LYS A 260 21.67 -12.30 -26.05
CA LYS A 260 22.68 -13.36 -26.18
C LYS A 260 23.72 -13.26 -25.09
N CYS A 261 24.08 -14.40 -24.52
CA CYS A 261 25.14 -14.45 -23.54
C CYS A 261 26.49 -14.15 -24.18
N THR A 262 27.35 -13.46 -23.44
CA THR A 262 28.63 -12.98 -23.98
C THR A 262 29.65 -14.10 -24.06
N VAL A 263 30.69 -13.91 -24.88
CA VAL A 263 31.81 -14.85 -24.97
C VAL A 263 32.38 -15.17 -23.59
N GLY A 264 32.73 -16.44 -23.37
CA GLY A 264 33.21 -16.95 -22.09
C GLY A 264 32.12 -17.25 -21.06
N THR A 265 30.84 -17.04 -21.40
CA THR A 265 29.68 -17.41 -20.57
C THR A 265 28.68 -18.27 -21.35
N TYR A 266 27.86 -19.02 -20.63
CA TYR A 266 26.73 -19.76 -21.19
C TYR A 266 25.46 -19.51 -20.39
N CYS A 267 24.30 -19.72 -21.03
CA CYS A 267 22.99 -19.53 -20.43
C CYS A 267 22.05 -20.67 -20.84
N SER A 268 21.48 -21.35 -19.86
CA SER A 268 20.52 -22.43 -20.10
C SER A 268 19.16 -21.96 -20.62
N GLY A 269 18.93 -20.64 -20.72
CA GLY A 269 17.62 -20.05 -21.00
C GLY A 269 16.74 -19.90 -19.75
N GLY A 270 15.54 -19.34 -19.94
CA GLY A 270 14.58 -19.03 -18.89
C GLY A 270 15.09 -17.93 -17.95
N SER A 271 14.76 -18.04 -16.66
CA SER A 271 15.21 -17.12 -15.60
C SER A 271 16.69 -17.31 -15.19
N ALA A 272 17.48 -18.09 -15.94
CA ALA A 272 18.89 -18.30 -15.64
C ALA A 272 19.73 -17.04 -15.93
N THR A 273 20.66 -16.74 -15.03
CA THR A 273 21.67 -15.71 -15.24
C THR A 273 22.91 -16.28 -15.94
N PRO A 274 23.68 -15.47 -16.69
CA PRO A 274 24.91 -15.93 -17.33
C PRO A 274 25.88 -16.59 -16.35
N VAL A 275 26.36 -17.78 -16.70
CA VAL A 275 27.32 -18.57 -15.92
C VAL A 275 28.63 -18.65 -16.67
N LEU A 276 29.76 -18.65 -15.96
CA LEU A 276 31.09 -18.83 -16.56
C LEU A 276 31.18 -20.17 -17.30
N CYS A 277 31.81 -20.13 -18.47
CA CYS A 277 31.99 -21.30 -19.32
C CYS A 277 32.85 -22.37 -18.62
N GLY A 278 32.36 -23.62 -18.68
CA GLY A 278 33.03 -24.79 -18.13
C GLY A 278 33.67 -25.69 -19.18
N ALA A 279 33.88 -25.18 -20.40
CA ALA A 279 34.39 -25.96 -21.53
C ALA A 279 35.79 -26.53 -21.23
N ALA A 280 36.03 -27.77 -21.66
CA ALA A 280 37.37 -28.36 -21.60
C ALA A 280 38.30 -27.70 -22.65
N ALA A 281 39.62 -27.87 -22.48
CA ALA A 281 40.58 -27.46 -23.50
C ALA A 281 40.22 -28.06 -24.86
N GLY A 282 40.25 -27.24 -25.92
CA GLY A 282 39.78 -27.61 -27.25
C GLY A 282 38.31 -27.25 -27.51
N SER A 283 37.62 -26.68 -26.54
CA SER A 283 36.29 -26.08 -26.68
C SER A 283 36.24 -24.70 -26.03
N TYR A 284 35.27 -23.88 -26.41
CA TYR A 284 35.05 -22.53 -25.88
C TYR A 284 33.58 -22.15 -25.95
N CYS A 285 33.15 -21.15 -25.19
CA CYS A 285 31.78 -20.63 -25.24
C CYS A 285 31.74 -19.32 -26.05
N PRO A 286 31.38 -19.34 -27.35
CA PRO A 286 31.08 -18.13 -28.12
C PRO A 286 29.80 -17.45 -27.62
N ALA A 287 29.54 -16.25 -28.12
CA ALA A 287 28.32 -15.54 -27.79
C ALA A 287 27.08 -16.35 -28.20
N GLY A 288 26.14 -16.55 -27.28
CA GLY A 288 24.94 -17.36 -27.49
C GLY A 288 25.07 -18.84 -27.11
N THR A 289 26.07 -19.23 -26.31
CA THR A 289 26.23 -20.62 -25.86
C THR A 289 25.16 -21.02 -24.84
N GLY A 290 24.50 -22.16 -25.08
CA GLY A 290 23.40 -22.66 -24.25
C GLY A 290 23.80 -23.62 -23.12
N ASP A 291 24.99 -24.19 -23.19
CA ASP A 291 25.46 -25.26 -22.31
C ASP A 291 26.90 -25.03 -21.82
N SER A 292 27.27 -25.71 -20.73
CA SER A 292 28.57 -25.54 -20.10
C SER A 292 29.73 -26.14 -20.91
N GLY A 293 29.44 -27.04 -21.85
CA GLY A 293 30.44 -27.71 -22.68
C GLY A 293 30.98 -26.81 -23.80
N GLY A 294 30.21 -25.80 -24.19
CA GLY A 294 30.58 -24.89 -25.26
C GLY A 294 30.56 -25.58 -26.62
N VAL A 295 31.22 -24.95 -27.58
CA VAL A 295 31.41 -25.51 -28.92
C VAL A 295 32.88 -25.86 -29.13
N GLU A 296 33.10 -26.80 -30.03
CA GLU A 296 34.44 -27.19 -30.45
C GLU A 296 35.20 -25.99 -31.04
N CYS A 297 36.50 -25.89 -30.71
CA CYS A 297 37.35 -24.81 -31.19
C CYS A 297 37.43 -24.86 -32.73
N PRO A 298 37.20 -23.75 -33.45
CA PRO A 298 37.20 -23.76 -34.91
C PRO A 298 38.60 -23.98 -35.50
N LEU A 299 38.67 -24.54 -36.71
CA LEU A 299 39.93 -24.67 -37.47
C LEU A 299 40.65 -23.33 -37.60
N GLY A 300 41.98 -23.35 -37.45
CA GLY A 300 42.83 -22.17 -37.46
C GLY A 300 42.88 -21.42 -36.13
N PHE A 301 42.20 -21.91 -35.10
CA PHE A 301 42.23 -21.38 -33.74
C PHE A 301 42.60 -22.47 -32.73
N TRP A 302 42.98 -22.05 -31.52
CA TRP A 302 43.20 -22.94 -30.38
C TRP A 302 42.49 -22.38 -29.13
N CYS A 303 42.03 -23.28 -28.28
CA CYS A 303 41.19 -22.94 -27.14
C CYS A 303 41.74 -23.60 -25.86
N GLU A 304 42.03 -22.77 -24.84
CA GLU A 304 42.48 -23.23 -23.51
C GLU A 304 41.38 -23.91 -22.70
N GLY A 305 40.11 -23.66 -23.06
CA GLY A 305 38.94 -24.02 -22.26
C GLY A 305 38.54 -22.92 -21.27
N GLY A 306 37.51 -23.21 -20.48
CA GLY A 306 36.94 -22.25 -19.52
C GLY A 306 36.34 -21.02 -20.19
N ALA A 307 36.48 -19.86 -19.55
CA ALA A 307 35.93 -18.58 -20.02
C ALA A 307 36.78 -17.87 -21.10
N ALA A 308 37.84 -18.50 -21.60
CA ALA A 308 38.70 -17.92 -22.62
C ALA A 308 38.05 -17.98 -24.02
N ASP A 309 38.22 -16.92 -24.80
CA ASP A 309 37.86 -16.90 -26.22
C ASP A 309 38.88 -17.66 -27.07
N ALA A 310 38.47 -18.08 -28.27
CA ALA A 310 39.31 -18.74 -29.25
C ALA A 310 40.48 -17.83 -29.68
N LYS A 311 41.71 -18.34 -29.58
CA LYS A 311 42.92 -17.59 -29.94
C LYS A 311 43.41 -18.02 -31.33
N PRO A 312 43.91 -17.10 -32.17
CA PRO A 312 44.47 -17.44 -33.47
C PRO A 312 45.60 -18.46 -33.33
N CYS A 313 45.65 -19.44 -34.24
CA CYS A 313 46.70 -20.43 -34.28
C CYS A 313 48.05 -19.78 -34.66
N THR A 314 49.12 -20.20 -33.98
CA THR A 314 50.49 -19.74 -34.20
C THR A 314 51.39 -20.89 -34.69
N ALA A 315 50.80 -21.88 -35.36
CA ALA A 315 51.52 -23.03 -35.88
C ALA A 315 52.59 -22.60 -36.90
N PRO A 316 53.82 -23.13 -36.84
CA PRO A 316 54.83 -22.88 -37.86
C PRO A 316 54.42 -23.51 -39.21
N PRO A 317 55.00 -23.07 -40.34
CA PRO A 317 54.80 -23.74 -41.63
C PRO A 317 55.06 -25.25 -41.53
N GLY A 318 54.16 -26.06 -42.10
CA GLY A 318 54.16 -27.51 -41.98
C GLY A 318 53.32 -28.05 -40.83
N SER A 319 52.70 -27.17 -40.03
CA SER A 319 51.72 -27.50 -39.00
C SER A 319 50.44 -26.68 -39.16
N TYR A 320 49.34 -27.15 -38.59
CA TYR A 320 48.04 -26.47 -38.61
C TYR A 320 47.23 -26.79 -37.34
N CYS A 321 46.27 -25.93 -36.99
CA CYS A 321 45.32 -26.20 -35.91
C CYS A 321 44.00 -26.73 -36.50
N PRO A 322 43.71 -28.04 -36.44
CA PRO A 322 42.37 -28.54 -36.77
C PRO A 322 41.34 -28.13 -35.71
N SER A 323 40.07 -28.39 -36.01
CA SER A 323 39.01 -28.19 -35.02
C SER A 323 39.29 -28.98 -33.74
N GLY A 324 39.04 -28.38 -32.58
CA GLY A 324 39.35 -28.96 -31.27
C GLY A 324 40.79 -28.75 -30.77
N SER A 325 41.58 -27.89 -31.42
CA SER A 325 42.98 -27.66 -31.02
C SER A 325 43.13 -27.04 -29.63
N THR A 326 43.99 -27.65 -28.80
CA THR A 326 44.31 -27.19 -27.44
C THR A 326 45.65 -26.44 -27.36
N LEU A 327 46.46 -26.47 -28.43
CA LEU A 327 47.83 -25.96 -28.45
C LEU A 327 47.99 -24.89 -29.53
N ALA A 328 48.64 -23.78 -29.15
CA ALA A 328 48.94 -22.69 -30.07
C ALA A 328 49.82 -23.11 -31.27
N GLY A 329 50.68 -24.13 -31.07
CA GLY A 329 51.58 -24.66 -32.11
C GLY A 329 50.91 -25.62 -33.10
N GLY A 330 49.64 -25.99 -32.90
CA GLY A 330 48.93 -26.94 -33.75
C GLY A 330 49.55 -28.33 -33.77
N GLN A 331 49.22 -29.10 -34.81
CA GLN A 331 49.76 -30.43 -35.09
C GLN A 331 50.38 -30.47 -36.49
N LEU A 332 51.24 -31.46 -36.73
CA LEU A 332 51.89 -31.65 -38.03
C LEU A 332 50.85 -31.86 -39.14
N CYS A 333 51.11 -31.28 -40.30
CA CYS A 333 50.29 -31.48 -41.50
C CYS A 333 50.25 -32.98 -41.85
N PRO A 334 49.09 -33.60 -42.11
CA PRO A 334 49.04 -34.99 -42.53
C PRO A 334 49.65 -35.17 -43.94
N SER A 335 50.09 -36.39 -44.24
CA SER A 335 50.64 -36.73 -45.55
C SER A 335 49.57 -36.58 -46.65
N GLY A 336 49.98 -36.09 -47.83
CA GLY A 336 49.08 -35.78 -48.94
C GLY A 336 48.44 -34.40 -48.84
N SER A 337 48.89 -33.54 -47.93
CA SER A 337 48.43 -32.16 -47.76
C SER A 337 49.58 -31.21 -47.48
N GLU A 338 49.34 -29.92 -47.68
CA GLU A 338 50.27 -28.84 -47.37
C GLU A 338 49.63 -27.81 -46.42
N CYS A 339 50.42 -27.35 -45.46
CA CYS A 339 49.96 -26.44 -44.41
C CYS A 339 50.90 -25.23 -44.32
N ALA A 340 50.39 -24.03 -44.66
CA ALA A 340 51.17 -22.80 -44.63
C ALA A 340 51.56 -22.34 -43.21
N GLY A 341 50.88 -22.84 -42.17
CA GLY A 341 51.01 -22.38 -40.79
C GLY A 341 50.07 -21.22 -40.44
N GLY A 342 50.09 -20.80 -39.18
CA GLY A 342 49.19 -19.78 -38.65
C GLY A 342 47.72 -20.23 -38.62
N THR A 343 46.80 -19.34 -39.01
CA THR A 343 45.36 -19.62 -39.09
C THR A 343 44.96 -20.38 -40.37
N ALA A 344 45.94 -20.72 -41.23
CA ALA A 344 45.68 -21.47 -42.45
C ALA A 344 45.26 -22.91 -42.13
N GLY A 345 44.27 -23.39 -42.87
CA GLY A 345 43.81 -24.76 -42.78
C GLY A 345 44.67 -25.74 -43.58
N LEU A 346 44.12 -26.94 -43.72
CA LEU A 346 44.66 -27.99 -44.56
C LEU A 346 44.42 -27.67 -46.04
N SER A 347 45.46 -27.66 -46.87
CA SER A 347 45.33 -27.59 -48.33
C SER A 347 45.68 -28.95 -48.97
N PRO A 348 44.95 -29.42 -49.98
CA PRO A 348 45.33 -30.62 -50.72
C PRO A 348 46.70 -30.45 -51.40
N CYS A 349 47.44 -31.55 -51.55
CA CYS A 349 48.74 -31.53 -52.20
C CYS A 349 48.60 -31.33 -53.72
N ASP A 350 48.86 -30.13 -54.22
CA ASP A 350 48.87 -29.81 -55.67
C ASP A 350 50.26 -29.98 -56.30
N ALA A 351 50.98 -31.02 -55.88
CA ALA A 351 52.34 -31.28 -56.34
C ALA A 351 52.37 -31.89 -57.75
N PRO A 352 53.16 -31.33 -58.71
CA PRO A 352 53.37 -31.98 -60.01
C PRO A 352 54.16 -33.29 -59.86
N GLY A 353 54.12 -34.13 -60.89
CA GLY A 353 54.88 -35.40 -60.95
C GLY A 353 56.37 -35.20 -60.62
N GLY A 354 56.93 -36.09 -59.80
CA GLY A 354 58.29 -35.94 -59.25
C GLY A 354 58.36 -35.22 -57.90
N LYS A 355 57.23 -34.78 -57.34
CA LYS A 355 57.09 -34.29 -55.97
C LYS A 355 55.98 -35.02 -55.21
N TYR A 356 56.05 -34.99 -53.89
CA TYR A 356 55.06 -35.58 -52.98
C TYR A 356 54.98 -34.76 -51.68
N CYS A 357 53.94 -34.95 -50.88
CA CYS A 357 53.72 -34.23 -49.62
C CYS A 357 53.77 -35.21 -48.43
N PRO A 358 54.93 -35.46 -47.81
CA PRO A 358 55.01 -36.23 -46.57
C PRO A 358 54.36 -35.49 -45.39
N ALA A 359 54.18 -36.14 -44.24
CA ALA A 359 53.69 -35.46 -43.04
C ALA A 359 54.62 -34.30 -42.61
N GLY A 360 54.04 -33.19 -42.16
CA GLY A 360 54.79 -31.99 -41.74
C GLY A 360 55.17 -31.03 -42.87
N THR A 361 54.60 -31.20 -44.06
CA THR A 361 55.01 -30.44 -45.26
C THR A 361 54.29 -29.11 -45.37
N SER A 362 55.04 -28.02 -45.55
CA SER A 362 54.50 -26.69 -45.89
C SER A 362 54.41 -26.45 -47.39
N THR A 363 55.23 -27.14 -48.17
CA THR A 363 55.31 -27.07 -49.65
C THR A 363 55.85 -28.38 -50.20
N ALA A 364 55.33 -28.84 -51.34
CA ALA A 364 55.68 -30.14 -51.93
C ALA A 364 57.20 -30.43 -52.03
N VAL A 365 57.60 -31.60 -51.53
CA VAL A 365 59.00 -32.06 -51.44
C VAL A 365 59.38 -32.87 -52.68
N LEU A 366 60.65 -32.81 -53.10
CA LEU A 366 61.17 -33.62 -54.20
C LEU A 366 61.13 -35.11 -53.89
N CYS A 367 60.78 -35.92 -54.89
CA CYS A 367 60.77 -37.38 -54.76
C CYS A 367 62.20 -37.89 -54.42
N PRO A 368 62.36 -38.73 -53.39
CA PRO A 368 63.66 -39.30 -53.04
C PRO A 368 64.20 -40.19 -54.18
N GLN A 369 65.53 -40.25 -54.32
CA GLN A 369 66.17 -41.08 -55.35
C GLN A 369 65.79 -42.56 -55.18
N GLY A 370 65.49 -43.23 -56.29
CA GLY A 370 65.09 -44.64 -56.30
C GLY A 370 63.61 -44.89 -56.00
N ARG A 371 62.76 -43.85 -55.94
CA ARG A 371 61.31 -43.95 -55.74
C ARG A 371 60.52 -43.21 -56.81
N TYR A 372 59.25 -43.59 -56.97
CA TYR A 372 58.28 -43.01 -57.88
C TYR A 372 57.24 -42.18 -57.13
N CYS A 373 57.01 -40.94 -57.57
CA CYS A 373 56.00 -40.04 -57.00
C CYS A 373 55.10 -39.51 -58.12
N SER A 374 53.81 -39.85 -58.06
CA SER A 374 52.81 -39.52 -59.09
C SER A 374 52.43 -38.03 -59.16
N GLY A 375 52.87 -37.20 -58.22
CA GLY A 375 52.27 -35.89 -57.97
C GLY A 375 51.00 -36.02 -57.14
N GLY A 376 50.78 -35.07 -56.22
CA GLY A 376 49.68 -35.10 -55.24
C GLY A 376 49.68 -36.24 -54.23
N GLY A 377 50.67 -37.14 -54.27
CA GLY A 377 50.75 -38.33 -53.42
C GLY A 377 51.21 -38.04 -51.99
N ALA A 378 50.73 -38.87 -51.05
CA ALA A 378 51.13 -38.87 -49.65
C ALA A 378 52.49 -39.55 -49.41
N GLU A 379 52.88 -40.48 -50.28
CA GLU A 379 54.09 -41.29 -50.13
C GLU A 379 54.84 -41.44 -51.46
N ALA A 380 56.12 -41.77 -51.36
CA ALA A 380 56.96 -42.15 -52.49
C ALA A 380 56.91 -43.69 -52.65
N LEU A 381 56.44 -44.16 -53.80
CA LEU A 381 56.27 -45.57 -54.15
C LEU A 381 57.59 -46.19 -54.63
N GLU A 382 57.71 -47.51 -54.54
CA GLU A 382 58.83 -48.21 -55.18
C GLU A 382 58.66 -48.19 -56.70
N CYS A 383 59.78 -48.04 -57.42
CA CYS A 383 59.79 -48.15 -58.87
C CYS A 383 59.55 -49.62 -59.26
N LEU A 384 58.47 -49.90 -59.99
CA LEU A 384 58.15 -51.21 -60.55
C LEU A 384 59.07 -51.58 -61.72
#